data_AF-A0A5K0X4G1-F1
#
_entry.id   AF-A0A5K0X4G1-F1
#
_cell.length_a   1.000
_cell.length_b   1.000
_cell.length_c   1.000
_cell.angle_alpha   90.00
_cell.angle_beta   90.00
_cell.angle_gamma   90.00
#
_symmetry.space_group_name_H-M   'P 1'
#
loop_
_entity.id
_entity.type
_entity.pdbx_description
1 polymer ?
#
loop_
_entity_poly.entity_id
_entity_poly.type
_entity_poly.pdbx_seq_one_letter_code
_entity_poly.pdbx_strand_id
1 'polypeptide(L)' 'VAGRFVEYEGLTMVTVRGAGHLVPLNKPSQSLQLINSFMQGVALPTQN' A
#
# COMPACT_ATOMS: atom_id res chain seq x y z
N VAL A 1 -7.57 9.47 3.86
CA VAL A 1 -7.15 8.64 2.70
C VAL A 1 -5.64 8.44 2.73
N ALA A 2 -5.16 7.19 2.76
CA ALA A 2 -3.73 6.84 2.88
C ALA A 2 -2.97 6.80 1.53
N GLY A 3 -3.70 6.66 0.42
CA GLY A 3 -3.11 6.46 -0.89
C GLY A 3 -4.16 6.06 -1.92
N ARG A 4 -3.70 5.55 -3.06
CA ARG A 4 -4.54 4.92 -4.10
C ARG A 4 -3.84 3.68 -4.61
N PHE A 5 -4.61 2.73 -5.13
CA PHE A 5 -4.08 1.54 -5.78
C PHE A 5 -4.88 1.21 -7.03
N VAL A 6 -4.27 0.43 -7.92
CA VAL A 6 -4.90 -0.18 -9.10
C VAL A 6 -4.46 -1.63 -9.14
N GLU A 7 -5.41 -2.53 -9.36
CA GLU A 7 -5.16 -3.96 -9.52
C GLU A 7 -5.22 -4.34 -11.00
N TYR A 8 -4.24 -5.13 -11.42
CA TYR A 8 -4.12 -5.75 -12.73
C TYR A 8 -4.03 -7.26 -12.56
N GLU A 9 -4.11 -8.00 -13.66
CA GLU A 9 -3.85 -9.44 -13.64
C GLU A 9 -2.39 -9.72 -13.21
N GLY A 10 -2.22 -10.26 -12.00
CA GLY A 10 -0.91 -10.61 -11.43
C GLY A 10 -0.09 -9.45 -10.86
N LEU A 11 -0.62 -8.22 -10.77
CA LEU A 11 0.10 -7.06 -10.26
C LEU A 11 -0.82 -6.07 -9.52
N THR A 12 -0.37 -5.58 -8.37
CA THR A 12 -1.02 -4.46 -7.66
C THR A 12 -0.06 -3.27 -7.62
N MET A 13 -0.47 -2.14 -8.22
CA MET A 13 0.28 -0.88 -8.16
C MET A 13 -0.29 0.02 -7.06
N VAL A 14 0.56 0.52 -6.16
CA VAL A 14 0.14 1.34 -5.01
C VAL A 14 0.91 2.65 -4.96
N THR A 15 0.19 3.73 -4.67
CA THR A 15 0.75 5.04 -4.32
C THR A 15 0.47 5.33 -2.84
N VAL A 16 1.49 5.75 -2.10
CA VAL A 16 1.34 6.13 -0.68
C VAL A 16 1.38 7.64 -0.57
N ARG A 17 0.26 8.24 -0.16
CA ARG A 17 0.10 9.70 -0.14
C ARG A 17 1.10 10.32 0.85
N GLY A 18 1.94 11.24 0.36
CA GLY A 18 2.89 11.99 1.18
C GLY A 18 4.11 11.18 1.63
N ALA A 19 4.37 10.03 1.02
CA ALA A 19 5.68 9.36 1.11
C ALA A 19 6.61 9.89 -0.01
N GLY A 20 7.90 10.00 0.29
CA GLY A 20 8.94 10.23 -0.70
C GLY A 20 9.52 8.92 -1.22
N HIS A 21 10.79 8.94 -1.64
CA HIS A 21 11.49 7.77 -2.18
C HIS A 21 11.61 6.63 -1.14
N LEU A 22 11.84 6.98 0.13
CA LEU A 22 11.98 6.04 1.24
C LEU A 22 10.63 5.85 1.96
N VAL A 23 9.70 5.15 1.33
CA VAL A 23 8.31 5.02 1.82
C VAL A 23 8.23 4.55 3.28
N PRO A 24 8.93 3.48 3.72
CA PRO A 24 8.84 3.03 5.12
C PRO A 24 9.39 4.04 6.13
N LEU A 25 10.35 4.88 5.73
CA LEU A 25 10.86 5.96 6.58
C LEU A 25 9.81 7.07 6.76
N ASN A 26 9.08 7.43 5.70
CA ASN A 26 8.13 8.54 5.74
C ASN A 26 6.74 8.11 6.27
N LYS A 27 6.32 6.87 6.00
CA LYS A 27 4.96 6.36 6.25
C LYS A 27 5.00 4.93 6.82
N PRO A 28 5.61 4.73 8.01
CA PRO A 28 5.87 3.40 8.56
C PRO A 28 4.62 2.54 8.74
N SER A 29 3.52 3.11 9.24
CA SER A 29 2.27 2.37 9.46
C SER A 29 1.64 1.87 8.15
N GLN A 30 1.59 2.72 7.12
CA GLN A 30 1.06 2.36 5.81
C GLN A 30 1.94 1.32 5.11
N SER A 31 3.26 1.46 5.23
CA SER A 31 4.22 0.49 4.69
C SER A 31 4.10 -0.88 5.35
N LEU A 32 3.94 -0.94 6.67
CA LEU A 32 3.73 -2.21 7.37
C LEU A 32 2.43 -2.88 6.91
N GLN A 33 1.36 -2.12 6.79
CA GLN A 33 0.07 -2.63 6.29
C GLN A 33 0.18 -3.16 4.86
N LEU A 34 0.91 -2.46 3.98
CA LEU A 34 1.20 -2.89 2.62
C LEU A 34 1.96 -4.23 2.59
N ILE A 35 3.04 -4.34 3.35
CA ILE A 35 3.87 -5.54 3.41
C ILE A 35 3.07 -6.72 3.97
N ASN A 36 2.31 -6.52 5.05
CA ASN A 36 1.47 -7.58 5.63
C ASN A 36 0.42 -8.07 4.63
N SER A 37 -0.24 -7.16 3.90
CA SER A 37 -1.25 -7.52 2.91
C SER A 37 -0.64 -8.31 1.75
N PHE A 38 0.52 -7.86 1.25
CA PHE A 38 1.28 -8.54 0.20
C PHE A 38 1.69 -9.97 0.62
N MET A 39 2.29 -10.12 1.80
CA MET A 39 2.78 -11.42 2.29
C MET A 39 1.64 -12.40 2.55
N GLN A 40 0.47 -11.92 2.95
CA GLN A 40 -0.73 -12.75 3.19
C GLN A 40 -1.53 -13.01 1.91
N GLY A 41 -1.21 -12.32 0.79
CA GLY A 41 -1.99 -12.41 -0.44
C GLY A 41 -3.42 -11.89 -0.30
N VAL A 42 -3.66 -10.93 0.60
CA VAL A 42 -4.98 -10.33 0.83
C VAL A 42 -5.09 -8.95 0.21
N ALA A 43 -6.30 -8.57 -0.20
CA ALA A 43 -6.58 -7.26 -0.79
C ALA A 43 -6.30 -6.11 0.19
N LEU A 44 -5.92 -4.94 -0.34
CA LEU A 44 -5.69 -3.74 0.46
C LEU A 44 -7.01 -3.19 1.02
N PRO A 45 -7.04 -2.71 2.28
CA PRO A 45 -8.28 -2.18 2.86
C PRO A 45 -8.80 -0.94 2.14
N THR A 46 -10.08 -0.97 1.79
CA THR A 46 -10.85 0.17 1.27
C THR A 46 -11.77 0.71 2.35
N GLN A 47 -12.02 2.02 2.33
CA GLN A 47 -13.07 2.62 3.15
C GLN A 47 -14.23 2.98 2.21
N ASN A 48 -15.45 2.66 2.62
CA ASN A 48 -16.67 3.06 1.93
C ASN A 48 -16.94 4.55 2.09
#